data_AF-A0A8J6YP43-F1
#
_entry.id   AF-A0A8J6YP43-F1
#
_cell.length_a   1.000
_cell.length_b   1.000
_cell.length_c   1.000
_cell.angle_alpha   90.00
_cell.angle_beta   90.00
_cell.angle_gamma   90.00
#
_symmetry.space_group_name_H-M   'P 1'
#
loop_
_entity.id
_entity.type
_entity.pdbx_description
1 polymer ?
#
loop_
_entity_poly.entity_id
_entity_poly.type
_entity_poly.pdbx_seq_one_letter_code
_entity_poly.pdbx_strand_id
1 'polypeptide(L)' 'MIVIDKKVPEFLRGYPMNSEVLMMKYVIYADEGSVEPMFFKRITKALEADWMELFKFNGKLVAINYDYIGSGKP' A
#
# COMPACT_ATOMS: atom_id res chain seq x y z
N MET A 1 -0.09 -0.99 -16.39
CA MET A 1 -0.77 -2.23 -15.92
C MET A 1 -0.97 -2.15 -14.41
N ILE A 2 -2.09 -2.61 -13.84
CA ILE A 2 -2.32 -2.61 -12.38
C ILE A 2 -2.17 -4.02 -11.84
N VAL A 3 -1.35 -4.18 -10.79
CA VAL A 3 -1.16 -5.46 -10.10
C VAL A 3 -1.46 -5.25 -8.62
N ILE A 4 -2.24 -6.17 -8.02
CA ILE A 4 -2.55 -6.18 -6.59
C ILE A 4 -1.97 -7.46 -6.00
N ASP A 5 -1.01 -7.34 -5.10
CA ASP A 5 -0.38 -8.45 -4.40
C ASP A 5 -0.80 -8.46 -2.93
N LYS A 6 -1.14 -9.63 -2.40
CA LYS A 6 -1.48 -9.83 -0.98
C LYS A 6 -0.26 -10.21 -0.14
N LYS A 7 0.87 -10.53 -0.76
CA LYS A 7 2.12 -10.84 -0.08
C LYS A 7 2.99 -9.59 0.01
N VAL A 8 3.76 -9.50 1.10
CA VAL A 8 4.81 -8.47 1.23
C VAL A 8 5.89 -8.78 0.20
N PRO A 9 6.10 -7.89 -0.77
CA PRO A 9 7.17 -8.01 -1.76
C PRO A 9 8.54 -7.99 -1.08
N GLU A 10 9.51 -8.73 -1.59
CA GLU A 10 10.84 -8.83 -0.96
C GLU A 10 11.54 -7.48 -0.80
N PHE A 11 11.36 -6.57 -1.76
CA PHE A 11 11.95 -5.22 -1.69
C PHE A 11 11.32 -4.34 -0.59
N LEU A 12 10.15 -4.71 -0.06
CA LEU A 12 9.51 -4.05 1.09
C LEU A 12 9.87 -4.71 2.43
N ARG A 13 10.58 -5.85 2.45
CA ARG A 13 10.99 -6.50 3.71
C ARG A 13 11.97 -5.68 4.56
N GLY A 14 12.60 -4.65 3.99
CA GLY A 14 13.44 -3.68 4.70
C GLY A 14 12.81 -2.30 4.83
N TYR A 15 11.60 -2.08 4.30
CA TYR A 15 10.87 -0.85 4.52
C TYR A 15 10.41 -0.85 5.98
N PRO A 16 10.70 0.19 6.78
CA PRO A 16 10.16 0.28 8.12
C PRO A 16 8.64 0.36 8.00
N MET A 17 7.96 -0.79 8.14
CA MET A 17 6.52 -0.81 8.34
C MET A 17 6.29 -0.10 9.66
N ASN A 18 5.87 1.15 9.59
CA ASN A 18 5.69 1.98 10.75
C ASN A 18 4.63 1.32 11.64
N SER A 19 5.07 0.94 12.84
CA SER A 19 4.27 0.57 14.00
C SER A 19 3.76 -0.88 14.04
N GLU A 20 3.90 -1.51 15.21
CA GLU A 20 3.32 -2.80 15.62
C GLU A 20 1.78 -2.84 15.56
N VAL A 21 1.16 -1.78 15.05
CA VAL A 21 -0.25 -1.41 15.11
C VAL A 21 -0.93 -1.53 13.73
N LEU A 22 -0.13 -1.69 12.67
CA LEU A 22 -0.56 -1.76 11.27
C LEU A 22 -0.06 -3.05 10.62
N MET A 23 -0.97 -3.87 10.07
CA MET A 23 -0.62 -5.08 9.31
C MET A 23 -0.86 -4.84 7.82
N MET A 24 0.15 -5.08 6.98
CA MET A 24 0.01 -4.90 5.54
C MET A 24 -1.00 -5.89 4.93
N LYS A 25 -2.01 -5.37 4.22
CA LYS A 25 -3.09 -6.18 3.62
C LYS A 25 -2.83 -6.48 2.13
N TYR A 26 -2.41 -5.46 1.38
CA TYR A 26 -2.07 -5.60 -0.03
C TYR A 26 -1.16 -4.46 -0.52
N VAL A 27 -0.43 -4.74 -1.61
CA VAL A 27 0.40 -3.78 -2.34
C VAL A 27 -0.14 -3.63 -3.75
N ILE A 28 -0.36 -2.39 -4.17
CA ILE A 28 -0.84 -2.05 -5.52
C ILE A 28 0.32 -1.41 -6.29
N TYR A 29 0.50 -1.87 -7.52
CA TYR A 29 1.49 -1.34 -8.46
C TYR A 29 0.81 -0.74 -9.67
N ALA A 30 1.32 0.41 -10.09
CA ALA A 30 1.02 0.96 -11.40
C ALA A 30 2.25 1.63 -12.02
N ASP A 31 2.32 1.62 -13.35
CA ASP A 31 3.27 2.44 -14.07
C ASP A 31 2.88 3.91 -13.93
N GLU A 32 3.87 4.80 -13.76
CA GLU A 32 3.65 6.21 -13.39
C GLU A 32 2.74 6.97 -14.38
N GLY A 33 2.77 6.62 -15.66
CA GLY A 33 1.90 7.19 -16.69
C GLY A 33 0.56 6.46 -16.90
N SER A 34 0.34 5.34 -16.21
CA SER A 34 -0.87 4.52 -16.40
C SER A 34 -1.99 4.87 -15.43
N VAL A 35 -1.68 5.45 -14.26
CA VAL A 35 -2.64 5.57 -13.16
C VAL A 35 -2.41 6.82 -12.34
N GLU A 36 -3.43 7.67 -12.23
CA GLU A 36 -3.41 8.85 -11.37
C GLU A 36 -3.59 8.50 -9.87
N PRO A 37 -3.07 9.31 -8.94
CA PRO A 37 -3.24 9.10 -7.49
C PRO A 37 -4.70 8.97 -7.02
N MET A 38 -5.65 9.62 -7.70
CA MET A 38 -7.09 9.51 -7.38
C MET A 38 -7.62 8.09 -7.61
N PHE A 39 -7.05 7.36 -8.56
CA PHE A 39 -7.45 6.00 -8.87
C PHE A 39 -7.05 5.03 -7.75
N PHE A 40 -5.89 5.24 -7.11
CA PHE A 40 -5.51 4.50 -5.92
C PHE A 40 -6.54 4.67 -4.80
N LYS A 41 -6.97 5.91 -4.51
CA LYS A 41 -8.04 6.17 -3.53
C LYS A 41 -9.35 5.44 -3.83
N ARG A 42 -9.69 5.24 -5.11
CA ARG A 42 -10.88 4.48 -5.51
C ARG A 42 -10.71 2.99 -5.27
N ILE A 43 -9.56 2.42 -5.62
CA ILE A 43 -9.27 1.01 -5.35
C ILE A 43 -9.26 0.74 -3.85
N THR A 44 -8.59 1.58 -3.06
CA THR A 44 -8.52 1.39 -1.60
C THR A 44 -9.87 1.49 -0.93
N LYS A 45 -10.73 2.42 -1.38
CA LYS A 45 -12.13 2.49 -0.94
C LYS A 45 -12.93 1.23 -1.29
N ALA A 46 -12.72 0.67 -2.49
CA ALA A 46 -13.38 -0.57 -2.89
C ALA A 46 -12.87 -1.80 -2.13
N LEU A 47 -11.67 -1.73 -1.56
CA LEU A 47 -11.03 -2.79 -0.78
C LEU A 47 -11.14 -2.57 0.74
N GLU A 48 -11.92 -1.57 1.18
CA GLU A 48 -12.17 -1.25 2.59
C GLU A 48 -10.88 -1.10 3.40
N ALA A 49 -9.89 -0.36 2.88
CA ALA A 49 -8.68 -0.06 3.64
C ALA A 49 -8.79 1.25 4.42
N ASP A 50 -8.33 1.20 5.67
CA ASP A 50 -8.32 2.34 6.60
C ASP A 50 -7.11 3.27 6.35
N TRP A 51 -5.96 2.71 5.99
CA TRP A 51 -4.70 3.45 5.83
C TRP A 51 -3.96 3.08 4.54
N MET A 52 -3.41 4.09 3.87
CA MET A 52 -2.64 3.94 2.63
C MET A 52 -1.41 4.84 2.63
N GLU A 53 -0.27 4.25 2.27
CA GLU A 53 0.95 4.98 1.93
C GLU A 53 1.24 4.88 0.43
N LEU A 54 1.64 5.98 -0.18
CA LEU A 54 1.95 6.07 -1.61
C LEU A 54 3.39 6.56 -1.79
N PHE A 55 4.20 5.81 -2.53
CA PHE A 55 5.57 6.22 -2.87
C PHE A 55 6.00 5.69 -4.23
N LYS A 56 7.13 6.18 -4.72
CA LYS A 56 7.74 5.75 -5.97
C LYS A 56 8.86 4.76 -5.72
N PHE A 57 8.86 3.64 -6.44
CA PHE A 57 9.93 2.65 -6.40
C PHE A 57 10.21 2.14 -7.83
N ASN A 58 11.46 2.30 -8.30
CA ASN A 58 11.88 1.90 -9.65
C ASN A 58 10.96 2.39 -10.78
N GLY A 59 10.53 3.67 -10.75
CA GLY A 59 9.65 4.25 -11.77
C GLY A 59 8.19 3.74 -11.72
N LYS A 60 7.84 2.97 -10.69
CA LYS A 60 6.48 2.51 -10.43
C LYS A 60 5.89 3.28 -9.26
N LEU A 61 4.61 3.58 -9.36
CA LEU A 61 3.83 4.07 -8.24
C LEU A 61 3.39 2.85 -7.42
N VAL A 62 3.74 2.85 -6.14
CA VAL A 62 3.44 1.78 -5.19
C VAL A 62 2.50 2.35 -4.14
N ALA A 63 1.37 1.68 -3.92
CA ALA A 63 0.49 1.95 -2.80
C ALA A 63 0.48 0.76 -1.86
N ILE A 64 0.88 0.98 -0.61
CA ILE A 64 0.77 -0.02 0.45
C ILE A 64 -0.49 0.28 1.25
N ASN A 65 -1.30 -0.76 1.49
CA ASN A 65 -2.47 -0.67 2.34
C ASN A 65 -2.27 -1.50 3.60
N TYR A 66 -2.77 -0.95 4.69
CA TYR A 66 -2.65 -1.54 6.02
C TYR A 66 -4.03 -1.73 6.66
N ASP A 67 -4.22 -2.85 7.35
CA ASP A 67 -5.28 -3.04 8.34
C ASP A 67 -4.77 -2.52 9.69
N TYR A 68 -5.62 -1.81 10.42
CA TYR A 68 -5.35 -1.46 11.81
C TYR A 68 -5.62 -2.68 12.71
N ILE A 69 -4.59 -3.19 13.40
CA ILE A 69 -4.71 -4.42 14.21
C ILE A 69 -4.82 -4.16 15.72
N GLY A 70 -4.84 -2.90 16.15
CA GLY A 70 -5.05 -2.53 17.56
C GLY A 70 -3.80 -2.05 18.30
N SER A 71 -4.04 -1.48 19.47
CA SER A 71 -3.27 -0.38 20.08
C SER A 71 -1.91 -0.76 20.70
N GLY A 72 -0.83 -0.58 19.95
CA GLY A 72 0.23 0.28 20.47
C GLY A 72 -0.34 1.71 20.54
N LYS A 73 -0.45 2.30 21.73
CA LYS A 73 -1.02 3.65 21.89
C LYS A 73 -0.29 4.63 20.95
N PRO A 74 -1.02 5.60 20.35
CA PRO A 74 -0.43 6.66 19.56
C PRO A 74 0.63 7.45 20.35
#